data_AF-A0A1Y1W4I8-F1
#
_entry.id   AF-A0A1Y1W4I8-F1
#
_cell.length_a   1.000
_cell.length_b   1.000
_cell.length_c   1.000
_cell.angle_alpha   90.00
_cell.angle_beta   90.00
_cell.angle_gamma   90.00
#
_symmetry.space_group_name_H-M   'P 1'
#
loop_
_entity.id
_entity.type
_entity.pdbx_description
1 polymer ?
#
loop_
_entity_poly.entity_id
_entity_poly.type
_entity_poly.pdbx_seq_one_letter_code
_entity_poly.pdbx_strand_id
1 'polypeptide(L)'
;MAPLAQNLPHIVIELISRYSAVYDADKYNPMQKLSCSGLMLVLPLAGICRSWRYAILADLYQDVTWCQTGCLRCLKCSCCRRSMPRVFENALGLGLGDHIKSLNFHIQSADIFDGKALAQFGAVVSDDMILPNVKRLTLSLSIVSNNPTPAQKISYNNIGVFCSRLDRLLPNARLLELVCMDPRWPLPNHQPFAFLFNRLSSKVSGVSAELMSCNGISIAATCPVPLKSISIYNTNGTTSVGELIQCHSETLENISLTSWTIEPFRLMALKESGDVVVYPRVRVLKIFARYFASTDTINTGACAGTTLFPILEKFVCNGEYPYSDAIVFRGNERTLRETSMCIDENLFRVLESSGMHIVGRYPALDYVDFLDDYYFPEGLLSRYIQIVLAIGRKASVLRFNPRHTARFGDLQFTPGDLSQNMRILNLGSVKFTVPQTVGVLITLPQLHRLSISLERNAELCHTDNLHSYCVGKCDETDSDINEDESASDDLLHDTRKLVIETENSHVDFLQSHMGPICADLGSLAELQARFPSISLKLVNLRFERVEHFNFIELCRATVMFTQLCPGIRHVEFFSMQLHRHCTLMPGDIPKFEY
;
A
#
# COMPACT_ATOMS: atom_id res chain seq x y z
N MET A 1 -23.16 23.98 33.19
CA MET A 1 -22.10 24.38 32.25
C MET A 1 -22.21 23.50 31.01
N ALA A 2 -22.12 24.06 29.80
CA ALA A 2 -22.05 23.23 28.60
C ALA A 2 -20.76 22.37 28.65
N PRO A 3 -20.79 21.10 28.22
CA PRO A 3 -19.60 20.25 28.18
C PRO A 3 -18.46 20.94 27.42
N LEU A 4 -17.23 20.87 27.95
CA LEU A 4 -16.02 21.44 27.32
C LEU A 4 -15.89 21.08 25.83
N ALA A 5 -16.28 19.85 25.46
CA ALA A 5 -16.28 19.39 24.08
C ALA A 5 -17.16 20.23 23.13
N GLN A 6 -18.24 20.85 23.60
CA GLN A 6 -19.16 21.63 22.75
C GLN A 6 -18.62 23.03 22.40
N ASN A 7 -17.63 23.52 23.16
CA ASN A 7 -17.09 24.87 23.03
C ASN A 7 -15.66 24.90 22.46
N LEU A 8 -15.19 23.80 21.89
CA LEU A 8 -13.86 23.77 21.26
C LEU A 8 -13.83 24.73 20.05
N PRO A 9 -12.74 25.49 19.86
CA PRO A 9 -12.53 26.25 18.64
C PRO A 9 -12.57 25.36 17.40
N HIS A 10 -13.13 25.86 16.29
CA HIS A 10 -13.28 25.10 15.05
C HIS A 10 -11.96 24.47 14.57
N ILE A 11 -10.84 25.19 14.70
CA ILE A 11 -9.52 24.69 14.31
C ILE A 11 -9.09 23.46 15.12
N VAL A 12 -9.46 23.38 16.41
CA VAL A 12 -9.16 22.24 17.27
C VAL A 12 -9.99 21.03 16.84
N ILE A 13 -11.26 21.25 16.50
CA ILE A 13 -12.14 20.18 16.01
C ILE A 13 -11.63 19.61 14.69
N GLU A 14 -11.17 20.46 13.75
CA GLU A 14 -10.56 20.00 12.50
C GLU A 14 -9.29 19.18 12.74
N LEU A 15 -8.43 19.61 13.66
CA LEU A 15 -7.21 18.89 13.99
C LEU A 15 -7.53 17.52 14.59
N ILE A 16 -8.52 17.42 15.48
CA ILE A 16 -8.99 16.14 16.02
C ILE A 16 -9.53 15.25 14.90
N SER A 17 -10.38 15.80 14.01
CA SER A 17 -10.93 15.08 12.85
C SER A 17 -9.83 14.48 11.99
N ARG A 18 -8.88 15.30 11.54
CA ARG A 18 -7.77 14.88 10.67
C ARG A 18 -6.87 13.88 11.37
N TYR A 19 -6.57 14.10 12.65
CA TYR A 19 -5.79 13.16 13.44
C TYR A 19 -6.50 11.80 13.54
N SER A 20 -7.79 11.77 13.86
CA SER A 20 -8.58 10.53 13.92
C SER A 20 -8.69 9.83 12.57
N ALA A 21 -8.78 10.57 11.46
CA ALA A 21 -8.81 10.00 10.12
C ALA A 21 -7.48 9.34 9.70
N VAL A 22 -6.34 9.92 10.12
CA VAL A 22 -4.99 9.47 9.74
C VAL A 22 -4.45 8.40 10.68
N TYR A 23 -4.65 8.55 12.00
CA TYR A 23 -4.05 7.69 13.03
C TYR A 23 -4.37 6.21 12.85
N ASP A 24 -5.53 5.86 12.28
CA ASP A 24 -5.91 4.46 12.06
C ASP A 24 -5.51 3.91 10.69
N ALA A 25 -5.26 4.78 9.70
CA ALA A 25 -4.79 4.37 8.37
C ALA A 25 -3.38 3.75 8.41
N ASP A 26 -2.60 4.05 9.45
CA ASP A 26 -1.29 3.45 9.69
C ASP A 26 -1.34 2.22 10.62
N LYS A 27 -2.45 2.02 11.36
CA LYS A 27 -2.65 0.87 12.25
C LYS A 27 -3.12 -0.39 11.52
N TYR A 28 -4.03 -0.25 10.57
CA TYR A 28 -4.53 -1.39 9.80
C TYR A 28 -3.61 -1.69 8.62
N ASN A 29 -3.40 -3.00 8.38
CA ASN A 29 -2.53 -3.56 7.34
C ASN A 29 -2.46 -2.64 6.09
N PRO A 30 -1.28 -2.15 5.67
CA PRO A 30 -1.17 -1.29 4.50
C PRO A 30 -1.72 -1.92 3.21
N MET A 31 -1.84 -3.26 3.17
CA MET A 31 -2.51 -3.99 2.08
C MET A 31 -4.04 -3.92 2.12
N GLN A 32 -4.64 -3.60 3.27
CA GLN A 32 -6.07 -3.42 3.48
C GLN A 32 -6.38 -2.00 3.99
N LYS A 33 -5.77 -0.96 3.40
CA LYS A 33 -6.26 0.41 3.57
C LYS A 33 -7.67 0.50 2.99
N LEU A 34 -8.66 0.16 3.80
CA LEU A 34 -10.06 0.34 3.46
C LEU A 34 -10.26 1.84 3.32
N SER A 35 -10.58 2.32 2.11
CA SER A 35 -10.77 3.75 1.83
C SER A 35 -11.86 4.41 2.70
N CYS A 36 -12.64 3.59 3.42
CA CYS A 36 -13.69 3.98 4.36
C CYS A 36 -13.23 4.16 5.81
N SER A 37 -12.09 3.60 6.26
CA SER A 37 -11.80 3.48 7.71
C SER A 37 -11.72 4.84 8.40
N GLY A 38 -10.94 5.78 7.85
CA GLY A 38 -10.84 7.13 8.39
C GLY A 38 -12.18 7.87 8.42
N LEU A 39 -13.02 7.71 7.40
CA LEU A 39 -14.36 8.32 7.36
C LEU A 39 -15.29 7.74 8.43
N MET A 40 -15.22 6.42 8.63
CA MET A 40 -16.07 5.73 9.59
C MET A 40 -15.75 6.10 11.04
N LEU A 41 -14.50 6.46 11.33
CA LEU A 41 -14.07 6.92 12.65
C LEU A 41 -14.51 8.35 12.94
N VAL A 42 -14.50 9.20 11.92
CA VAL A 42 -14.78 10.63 12.06
C VAL A 42 -16.28 10.91 12.02
N LEU A 43 -17.07 10.15 11.27
CA LEU A 43 -18.50 10.39 11.12
C LEU A 43 -19.29 10.42 12.46
N PRO A 44 -19.03 9.54 13.45
CA PRO A 44 -19.66 9.63 14.77
C PRO A 44 -19.43 10.97 15.47
N LEU A 45 -18.30 11.64 15.21
CA LEU A 45 -17.97 12.94 15.82
C LEU A 45 -18.93 14.05 15.34
N ALA A 46 -19.56 13.90 14.17
CA ALA A 46 -20.61 14.80 13.69
C ALA A 46 -21.89 14.77 14.55
N GLY A 47 -22.03 13.77 15.44
CA GLY A 47 -23.14 13.65 16.39
C GLY A 47 -23.01 14.54 17.63
N ILE A 48 -21.82 15.08 17.94
CA ILE A 48 -21.53 15.73 19.23
C ILE A 48 -22.33 17.04 19.41
N CYS A 49 -22.18 17.99 18.49
CA CYS A 49 -22.96 19.23 18.45
C CYS A 49 -22.93 19.84 17.04
N ARG A 50 -23.58 21.00 16.86
CA ARG A 50 -23.64 21.69 15.56
C ARG A 50 -22.25 22.09 15.03
N SER A 51 -21.36 22.60 15.88
CA SER A 51 -20.01 23.03 15.48
C SER A 51 -19.16 21.84 15.02
N TRP A 52 -19.23 20.72 15.75
CA TRP A 52 -18.59 19.47 15.33
C TRP A 52 -19.16 18.96 14.02
N ARG A 53 -20.49 18.89 13.91
CA ARG A 53 -21.16 18.47 12.68
C ARG A 53 -20.68 19.28 11.48
N TYR A 54 -20.63 20.60 11.60
CA TYR A 54 -20.16 21.46 10.51
C TYR A 54 -18.71 21.19 10.16
N ALA A 55 -17.80 21.20 11.14
CA ALA A 55 -16.37 20.97 10.91
C ALA A 55 -16.08 19.59 10.30
N ILE A 56 -16.73 18.55 10.82
CA ILE A 56 -16.62 17.18 10.32
C ILE A 56 -17.15 17.09 8.89
N LEU A 57 -18.37 17.58 8.62
CA LEU A 57 -18.93 17.51 7.27
C LEU A 57 -18.11 18.36 6.29
N ALA A 58 -17.63 19.54 6.69
CA ALA A 58 -16.73 20.36 5.88
C ALA A 58 -15.46 19.61 5.49
N ASP A 59 -14.88 18.81 6.41
CA ASP A 59 -13.71 17.96 6.12
C ASP A 59 -14.07 16.77 5.22
N LEU A 60 -15.21 16.11 5.47
CA LEU A 60 -15.68 14.95 4.68
C LEU A 60 -16.04 15.31 3.23
N TYR A 61 -16.56 16.52 2.99
CA TYR A 61 -16.96 17.04 1.69
C TYR A 61 -15.87 17.88 0.99
N GLN A 62 -14.60 17.82 1.42
CA GLN A 62 -13.51 18.42 0.65
C GLN A 62 -13.32 17.74 -0.71
N ASP A 63 -13.57 16.43 -0.76
CA ASP A 63 -13.53 15.62 -1.98
C ASP A 63 -14.92 15.08 -2.28
N VAL A 64 -15.56 15.63 -3.31
CA VAL A 64 -16.92 15.24 -3.71
C VAL A 64 -16.94 14.59 -5.07
N THR A 65 -17.96 13.78 -5.30
CA THR A 65 -18.18 13.04 -6.53
C THR A 65 -19.56 13.34 -7.07
N TRP A 66 -19.62 13.74 -8.33
CA TRP A 66 -20.83 13.77 -9.13
C TRP A 66 -20.87 12.52 -10.01
N CYS A 67 -21.93 11.73 -9.92
CA CYS A 67 -22.04 10.48 -10.66
C CYS A 67 -23.39 10.35 -11.37
N GLN A 68 -23.34 10.48 -12.70
CA GLN A 68 -24.51 10.35 -13.57
C GLN A 68 -25.06 8.91 -13.61
N THR A 69 -24.19 7.90 -13.48
CA THR A 69 -24.58 6.50 -13.70
C THR A 69 -25.20 5.82 -12.49
N GLY A 70 -25.32 6.51 -11.35
CA GLY A 70 -25.73 5.88 -10.09
C GLY A 70 -24.78 4.76 -9.66
N CYS A 71 -23.50 4.86 -10.03
CA CYS A 71 -22.52 3.80 -9.87
C CYS A 71 -22.35 3.41 -8.40
N LEU A 72 -22.50 2.11 -8.08
CA LEU A 72 -22.32 1.63 -6.70
C LEU A 72 -20.90 1.94 -6.17
N ARG A 73 -19.88 1.98 -7.03
CA ARG A 73 -18.49 2.31 -6.62
C ARG A 73 -18.34 3.78 -6.18
N CYS A 74 -19.22 4.65 -6.64
CA CYS A 74 -19.19 6.09 -6.40
C CYS A 74 -19.95 6.43 -5.12
N LEU A 75 -21.06 5.72 -4.91
CA LEU A 75 -21.96 5.94 -3.78
C LEU A 75 -21.62 5.08 -2.57
N LYS A 76 -20.95 3.94 -2.76
CA LYS A 76 -20.64 3.00 -1.69
C LYS A 76 -19.16 2.67 -1.66
N CYS A 77 -18.62 2.47 -0.46
CA CYS A 77 -17.25 2.00 -0.33
C CYS A 77 -17.10 0.58 -0.88
N SER A 78 -16.02 0.32 -1.61
CA SER A 78 -15.64 -1.02 -2.06
C SER A 78 -15.40 -1.99 -0.89
N CYS A 79 -14.94 -1.48 0.26
CA CYS A 79 -14.59 -2.25 1.47
C CYS A 79 -15.81 -2.94 2.10
N CYS A 80 -16.86 -2.18 2.41
CA CYS A 80 -17.94 -2.55 3.32
C CYS A 80 -19.32 -2.23 2.75
N ARG A 81 -19.38 -1.74 1.51
CA ARG A 81 -20.60 -1.35 0.79
C ARG A 81 -21.44 -0.27 1.49
N ARG A 82 -20.93 0.39 2.54
CA ARG A 82 -21.60 1.53 3.18
C ARG A 82 -21.61 2.75 2.26
N SER A 83 -22.67 3.53 2.33
CA SER A 83 -22.80 4.77 1.56
C SER A 83 -21.75 5.80 1.99
N MET A 84 -21.12 6.44 1.01
CA MET A 84 -20.08 7.44 1.22
C MET A 84 -20.70 8.85 1.25
N PRO A 85 -20.39 9.69 2.24
CA PRO A 85 -20.94 11.05 2.35
C PRO A 85 -20.20 12.02 1.42
N ARG A 86 -19.96 11.63 0.16
CA ARG A 86 -19.17 12.42 -0.81
C ARG A 86 -19.97 12.81 -2.04
N VAL A 87 -21.30 12.74 -1.97
CA VAL A 87 -22.18 13.09 -3.09
C VAL A 87 -22.19 14.61 -3.24
N PHE A 88 -21.87 15.11 -4.43
CA PHE A 88 -21.74 16.55 -4.70
C PHE A 88 -23.02 17.33 -4.38
N GLU A 89 -24.18 16.80 -4.79
CA GLU A 89 -25.51 17.36 -4.52
C GLU A 89 -25.75 17.56 -3.02
N ASN A 90 -25.33 16.59 -2.20
CA ASN A 90 -25.49 16.68 -0.75
C ASN A 90 -24.62 17.80 -0.16
N ALA A 91 -23.39 17.97 -0.67
CA ALA A 91 -22.51 19.06 -0.23
C ALA A 91 -23.17 20.43 -0.51
N LEU A 92 -23.78 20.58 -1.69
CA LEU A 92 -24.47 21.81 -2.06
C LEU A 92 -25.72 22.05 -1.21
N GLY A 93 -26.55 21.02 -1.04
CA GLY A 93 -27.76 21.10 -0.19
C GLY A 93 -27.46 21.41 1.28
N LEU A 94 -26.27 21.05 1.76
CA LEU A 94 -25.79 21.37 3.11
C LEU A 94 -25.11 22.75 3.20
N GLY A 95 -24.98 23.49 2.10
CA GLY A 95 -24.29 24.79 2.07
C GLY A 95 -22.78 24.68 2.24
N LEU A 96 -22.18 23.55 1.85
CA LEU A 96 -20.75 23.27 1.98
C LEU A 96 -19.97 23.49 0.68
N GLY A 97 -20.55 24.18 -0.31
CA GLY A 97 -19.91 24.44 -1.61
C GLY A 97 -18.52 25.06 -1.50
N ASP A 98 -18.34 26.00 -0.57
CA ASP A 98 -17.05 26.68 -0.35
C ASP A 98 -15.96 25.76 0.25
N HIS A 99 -16.32 24.61 0.81
CA HIS A 99 -15.36 23.67 1.40
C HIS A 99 -14.82 22.65 0.40
N ILE A 100 -15.42 22.57 -0.79
CA ILE A 100 -15.04 21.60 -1.82
C ILE A 100 -13.68 22.01 -2.40
N LYS A 101 -12.70 21.12 -2.30
CA LYS A 101 -11.32 21.29 -2.82
C LYS A 101 -11.06 20.44 -4.06
N SER A 102 -11.73 19.29 -4.17
CA SER A 102 -11.68 18.39 -5.32
C SER A 102 -13.07 18.00 -5.77
N LEU A 103 -13.29 18.02 -7.07
CA LEU A 103 -14.54 17.58 -7.70
C LEU A 103 -14.24 16.44 -8.68
N ASN A 104 -14.85 15.28 -8.41
CA ASN A 104 -14.71 14.08 -9.23
C ASN A 104 -15.99 13.87 -10.05
N PHE A 105 -15.87 13.87 -11.37
CA PHE A 105 -16.95 13.54 -12.29
C PHE A 105 -16.83 12.09 -12.71
N HIS A 106 -17.83 11.27 -12.45
CA HIS A 106 -17.95 9.94 -13.06
C HIS A 106 -19.12 9.90 -14.04
N ILE A 107 -18.78 9.92 -15.33
CA ILE A 107 -19.74 10.12 -16.42
C ILE A 107 -19.47 9.09 -17.52
N GLN A 108 -20.51 8.77 -18.30
CA GLN A 108 -20.31 8.09 -19.57
C GLN A 108 -19.88 9.12 -20.61
N SER A 109 -18.80 8.83 -21.32
CA SER A 109 -18.30 9.71 -22.39
C SER A 109 -19.37 10.04 -23.44
N ALA A 110 -20.19 9.06 -23.81
CA ALA A 110 -21.31 9.23 -24.75
C ALA A 110 -22.32 10.31 -24.30
N ASP A 111 -22.56 10.43 -22.99
CA ASP A 111 -23.49 11.42 -22.44
C ASP A 111 -22.94 12.86 -22.53
N ILE A 112 -21.60 13.01 -22.58
CA ILE A 112 -20.97 14.31 -22.88
C ILE A 112 -21.17 14.64 -24.37
N PHE A 113 -21.02 13.64 -25.24
CA PHE A 113 -21.07 13.83 -26.69
C PHE A 113 -22.49 14.15 -27.17
N ASP A 114 -23.52 13.50 -26.61
CA ASP A 114 -24.92 13.73 -26.96
C ASP A 114 -25.59 14.88 -26.17
N GLY A 115 -24.92 15.39 -25.12
CA GLY A 115 -25.36 16.54 -24.33
C GLY A 115 -26.22 16.19 -23.11
N LYS A 116 -26.50 14.91 -22.84
CA LYS A 116 -27.23 14.49 -21.63
C LYS A 116 -26.51 14.88 -20.35
N ALA A 117 -25.18 14.73 -20.31
CA ALA A 117 -24.37 15.09 -19.15
C ALA A 117 -24.54 16.58 -18.82
N LEU A 118 -24.59 17.44 -19.84
CA LEU A 118 -24.83 18.87 -19.66
C LEU A 118 -26.22 19.16 -19.08
N ALA A 119 -27.27 18.51 -19.60
CA ALA A 119 -28.63 18.70 -19.12
C ALA A 119 -28.81 18.25 -17.66
N GLN A 120 -28.27 17.07 -17.32
CA GLN A 120 -28.36 16.54 -15.95
C GLN A 120 -27.52 17.35 -14.97
N PHE A 121 -26.31 17.73 -15.37
CA PHE A 121 -25.46 18.57 -14.53
C PHE A 121 -26.08 19.95 -14.29
N GLY A 122 -26.75 20.52 -15.31
CA GLY A 122 -27.46 21.78 -15.18
C GLY A 122 -28.70 21.75 -14.28
N ALA A 123 -29.27 20.56 -14.01
CA ALA A 123 -30.33 20.42 -13.02
C ALA A 123 -29.82 20.52 -11.57
N VAL A 124 -28.52 20.29 -11.35
CA VAL A 124 -27.87 20.34 -10.03
C VAL A 124 -27.17 21.68 -9.79
N VAL A 125 -26.51 22.20 -10.81
CA VAL A 125 -25.63 23.38 -10.73
C VAL A 125 -26.24 24.51 -11.53
N SER A 126 -26.57 25.63 -10.88
CA SER A 126 -27.02 26.83 -11.58
C SER A 126 -25.92 27.41 -12.47
N ASP A 127 -26.30 28.13 -13.53
CA ASP A 127 -25.34 28.69 -14.50
C ASP A 127 -24.38 29.72 -13.87
N ASP A 128 -24.80 30.37 -12.77
CA ASP A 128 -24.03 31.39 -12.05
C ASP A 128 -23.19 30.82 -10.89
N MET A 129 -23.26 29.51 -10.66
CA MET A 129 -22.55 28.88 -9.55
C MET A 129 -21.04 28.83 -9.81
N ILE A 130 -20.26 29.22 -8.79
CA ILE A 130 -18.79 29.17 -8.82
C ILE A 130 -18.30 28.45 -7.57
N LEU A 131 -17.33 27.56 -7.74
CA LEU A 131 -16.63 26.84 -6.68
C LEU A 131 -15.16 27.31 -6.63
N PRO A 132 -14.86 28.45 -5.98
CA PRO A 132 -13.54 29.09 -6.06
C PRO A 132 -12.44 28.28 -5.36
N ASN A 133 -12.80 27.39 -4.45
CA ASN A 133 -11.86 26.60 -3.65
C ASN A 133 -11.49 25.26 -4.30
N VAL A 134 -12.17 24.87 -5.38
CA VAL A 134 -11.81 23.66 -6.13
C VAL A 134 -10.50 23.90 -6.86
N LYS A 135 -9.47 23.12 -6.51
CA LYS A 135 -8.14 23.16 -7.13
C LYS A 135 -7.87 21.95 -8.03
N ARG A 136 -8.62 20.86 -7.83
CA ARG A 136 -8.50 19.60 -8.57
C ARG A 136 -9.83 19.21 -9.20
N LEU A 137 -9.77 18.89 -10.48
CA LEU A 137 -10.86 18.29 -11.24
C LEU A 137 -10.43 16.88 -11.64
N THR A 138 -11.17 15.86 -11.22
CA THR A 138 -10.97 14.49 -11.70
C THR A 138 -12.13 14.12 -12.61
N LEU A 139 -11.84 13.69 -13.83
CA LEU A 139 -12.82 13.26 -14.82
C LEU A 139 -12.64 11.77 -15.10
N SER A 140 -13.49 10.96 -14.47
CA SER A 140 -13.60 9.53 -14.67
C SER A 140 -14.60 9.23 -15.79
N LEU A 141 -14.08 8.87 -16.96
CA LEU A 141 -14.87 8.52 -18.13
C LEU A 141 -15.08 7.01 -18.20
N SER A 142 -16.34 6.61 -18.15
CA SER A 142 -16.75 5.26 -18.52
C SER A 142 -17.10 5.21 -20.01
N ILE A 143 -16.70 4.12 -20.66
CA ILE A 143 -17.09 3.81 -22.04
C ILE A 143 -18.11 2.68 -21.93
N VAL A 144 -19.30 2.88 -22.50
CA VAL A 144 -20.34 1.85 -22.46
C VAL A 144 -20.09 0.86 -23.59
N SER A 145 -19.86 -0.40 -23.23
CA SER A 145 -19.61 -1.51 -24.16
C SER A 145 -20.85 -2.01 -24.90
N ASN A 146 -22.02 -1.43 -24.67
CA ASN A 146 -23.25 -1.85 -25.33
C ASN A 146 -23.23 -1.24 -26.73
N ASN A 147 -23.04 -2.10 -27.75
CA ASN A 147 -23.08 -1.82 -29.19
C ASN A 147 -23.43 -0.36 -29.48
N PRO A 148 -22.48 0.49 -29.96
CA PRO A 148 -22.84 1.83 -30.35
C PRO A 148 -24.02 1.69 -31.30
N THR A 149 -25.19 2.17 -30.89
CA THR A 149 -26.27 2.33 -31.83
C THR A 149 -25.66 3.21 -32.92
N PRO A 150 -25.61 2.79 -34.20
CA PRO A 150 -24.86 3.46 -35.27
C PRO A 150 -25.26 4.93 -35.54
N ALA A 151 -26.11 5.52 -34.72
CA ALA A 151 -26.72 6.84 -34.87
C ALA A 151 -26.48 7.79 -33.68
N GLN A 152 -25.64 7.47 -32.69
CA GLN A 152 -25.29 8.48 -31.67
C GLN A 152 -24.49 9.62 -32.34
N LYS A 153 -25.19 10.72 -32.61
CA LYS A 153 -24.65 11.93 -33.25
C LYS A 153 -23.66 12.59 -32.30
N ILE A 154 -22.38 12.36 -32.52
CA ILE A 154 -21.29 13.04 -31.81
C ILE A 154 -21.37 14.53 -32.12
N SER A 155 -21.53 15.36 -31.08
CA SER A 155 -21.60 16.81 -31.20
C SER A 155 -20.42 17.47 -30.50
N TYR A 156 -19.46 17.97 -31.28
CA TYR A 156 -18.33 18.76 -30.73
C TYR A 156 -18.79 20.04 -30.03
N ASN A 157 -19.96 20.58 -30.41
CA ASN A 157 -20.57 21.71 -29.71
C ASN A 157 -20.93 21.35 -28.27
N ASN A 158 -21.51 20.16 -28.04
CA ASN A 158 -21.88 19.72 -26.69
C ASN A 158 -20.64 19.57 -25.81
N ILE A 159 -19.56 19.01 -26.36
CA ILE A 159 -18.26 18.92 -25.67
C ILE A 159 -17.75 20.32 -25.30
N GLY A 160 -17.79 21.27 -26.25
CA GLY A 160 -17.35 22.65 -26.03
C GLY A 160 -18.16 23.39 -24.95
N VAL A 161 -19.49 23.24 -24.97
CA VAL A 161 -20.38 23.85 -23.96
C VAL A 161 -20.15 23.22 -22.59
N PHE A 162 -19.99 21.90 -22.51
CA PHE A 162 -19.67 21.19 -21.28
C PHE A 162 -18.35 21.69 -20.66
N CYS A 163 -17.28 21.75 -21.44
CA CYS A 163 -15.99 22.27 -20.97
C CYS A 163 -16.09 23.73 -20.51
N SER A 164 -16.78 24.58 -21.27
CA SER A 164 -16.96 25.99 -20.93
C SER A 164 -17.73 26.18 -19.62
N ARG A 165 -18.70 25.29 -19.33
CA ARG A 165 -19.43 25.29 -18.06
C ARG A 165 -18.52 24.89 -16.90
N LEU A 166 -17.70 23.85 -17.07
CA LEU A 166 -16.71 23.45 -16.06
C LEU A 166 -15.70 24.56 -15.78
N ASP A 167 -15.24 25.26 -16.82
CA ASP A 167 -14.29 26.36 -16.67
C ASP A 167 -14.87 27.52 -15.83
N ARG A 168 -16.16 27.83 -16.00
CA ARG A 168 -16.85 28.86 -15.22
C ARG A 168 -17.07 28.42 -13.78
N LEU A 169 -17.48 27.17 -13.59
CA LEU A 169 -17.73 26.60 -12.27
C LEU A 169 -16.42 26.49 -11.46
N LEU A 170 -15.32 26.13 -12.12
CA LEU A 170 -14.04 25.77 -11.49
C LEU A 170 -12.89 26.69 -11.93
N PRO A 171 -12.99 28.02 -11.75
CA PRO A 171 -12.03 28.97 -12.32
C PRO A 171 -10.61 28.81 -11.77
N ASN A 172 -10.47 28.13 -10.62
CA ASN A 172 -9.19 27.92 -9.94
C ASN A 172 -8.69 26.47 -10.01
N ALA A 173 -9.31 25.61 -10.82
CA ALA A 173 -8.80 24.25 -11.04
C ALA A 173 -7.44 24.32 -11.76
N ARG A 174 -6.40 23.79 -11.12
CA ARG A 174 -5.02 23.80 -11.64
C ARG A 174 -4.52 22.43 -12.04
N LEU A 175 -5.23 21.38 -11.61
CA LEU A 175 -4.91 19.98 -11.81
C LEU A 175 -6.11 19.29 -12.43
N LEU A 176 -5.89 18.66 -13.59
CA LEU A 176 -6.83 17.78 -14.24
C LEU A 176 -6.35 16.34 -14.07
N GLU A 177 -7.19 15.47 -13.53
CA GLU A 177 -6.95 14.03 -13.49
C GLU A 177 -7.94 13.32 -14.40
N LEU A 178 -7.48 12.74 -15.50
CA LEU A 178 -8.33 11.98 -16.41
C LEU A 178 -8.23 10.50 -16.06
N VAL A 179 -9.36 9.84 -15.77
CA VAL A 179 -9.41 8.39 -15.54
C VAL A 179 -10.27 7.75 -16.62
N CYS A 180 -9.66 6.99 -17.53
CA CYS A 180 -10.38 6.32 -18.62
C CYS A 180 -10.57 4.83 -18.28
N MET A 181 -11.83 4.43 -18.06
CA MET A 181 -12.20 3.09 -17.61
C MET A 181 -12.97 2.31 -18.68
N ASP A 182 -12.30 1.66 -19.63
CA ASP A 182 -12.77 0.40 -20.26
C ASP A 182 -11.65 -0.27 -21.08
N PRO A 183 -11.18 -1.48 -20.69
CA PRO A 183 -10.12 -2.14 -21.41
C PRO A 183 -10.54 -2.89 -22.69
N ARG A 184 -11.85 -3.03 -22.96
CA ARG A 184 -12.37 -4.10 -23.83
C ARG A 184 -12.62 -3.73 -25.29
N TRP A 185 -12.57 -2.46 -25.66
CA TRP A 185 -12.94 -2.05 -27.02
C TRP A 185 -11.99 -0.99 -27.62
N PRO A 186 -11.60 -1.11 -28.89
CA PRO A 186 -11.07 0.01 -29.65
C PRO A 186 -12.13 1.08 -29.70
N LEU A 187 -11.82 2.26 -29.12
CA LEU A 187 -12.66 3.45 -29.20
C LEU A 187 -12.88 3.76 -30.69
N PRO A 188 -14.08 3.55 -31.25
CA PRO A 188 -14.38 4.02 -32.59
C PRO A 188 -14.39 5.56 -32.47
N ASN A 189 -13.49 6.23 -33.17
CA ASN A 189 -13.27 7.69 -33.12
C ASN A 189 -12.65 8.22 -31.81
N HIS A 190 -11.31 8.26 -31.75
CA HIS A 190 -10.55 8.91 -30.67
C HIS A 190 -10.64 10.45 -30.70
N GLN A 191 -11.08 11.04 -31.81
CA GLN A 191 -11.10 12.50 -32.04
C GLN A 191 -11.95 13.30 -31.03
N PRO A 192 -13.18 12.88 -30.66
CA PRO A 192 -13.99 13.61 -29.68
C PRO A 192 -13.38 13.59 -28.27
N PHE A 193 -12.74 12.48 -27.90
CA PHE A 193 -12.02 12.39 -26.64
C PHE A 193 -10.77 13.27 -26.64
N ALA A 194 -10.01 13.27 -27.74
CA ALA A 194 -8.88 14.18 -27.91
C ALA A 194 -9.31 15.64 -27.81
N PHE A 195 -10.44 15.99 -28.45
CA PHE A 195 -11.01 17.33 -28.36
C PHE A 195 -11.44 17.69 -26.93
N LEU A 196 -12.17 16.81 -26.23
CA LEU A 196 -12.55 16.99 -24.83
C LEU A 196 -11.32 17.20 -23.95
N PHE A 197 -10.32 16.33 -24.09
CA PHE A 197 -9.11 16.36 -23.29
C PHE A 197 -8.30 17.64 -23.54
N ASN A 198 -8.08 18.02 -24.80
CA ASN A 198 -7.34 19.23 -25.16
C ASN A 198 -8.04 20.50 -24.67
N ARG A 199 -9.37 20.53 -24.69
CA ARG A 199 -10.15 21.65 -24.13
C ARG A 199 -9.95 21.77 -22.63
N LEU A 200 -10.12 20.68 -21.89
CA LEU A 200 -9.97 20.68 -20.43
C LEU A 200 -8.52 20.92 -20.00
N SER A 201 -7.54 20.41 -20.74
CA SER A 201 -6.13 20.56 -20.39
C SER A 201 -5.63 21.99 -20.61
N SER A 202 -6.16 22.71 -21.60
CA SER A 202 -5.68 24.04 -22.03
C SER A 202 -5.62 25.12 -20.94
N LYS A 203 -6.33 24.95 -19.81
CA LYS A 203 -6.40 25.92 -18.71
C LYS A 203 -5.74 25.45 -17.41
N VAL A 204 -5.27 24.21 -17.36
CA VAL A 204 -4.62 23.65 -16.17
C VAL A 204 -3.11 23.71 -16.30
N SER A 205 -2.43 23.78 -15.16
CA SER A 205 -0.96 23.82 -15.08
C SER A 205 -0.32 22.44 -15.02
N GLY A 206 -1.13 21.38 -14.91
CA GLY A 206 -0.67 20.01 -14.82
C GLY A 206 -1.81 19.04 -15.07
N VAL A 207 -1.46 17.98 -15.80
CA VAL A 207 -2.38 16.87 -16.08
C VAL A 207 -1.83 15.59 -15.45
N SER A 208 -2.73 14.83 -14.82
CA SER A 208 -2.53 13.44 -14.43
C SER A 208 -3.45 12.59 -15.30
N ALA A 209 -2.93 11.51 -15.89
CA ALA A 209 -3.75 10.60 -16.70
C ALA A 209 -3.67 9.19 -16.14
N GLU A 210 -4.81 8.56 -15.94
CA GLU A 210 -4.99 7.16 -15.59
C GLU A 210 -5.70 6.44 -16.73
N LEU A 211 -5.00 5.59 -17.45
CA LEU A 211 -5.45 4.97 -18.71
C LEU A 211 -5.51 3.46 -18.56
N MET A 212 -6.67 2.84 -18.80
CA MET A 212 -6.82 1.38 -18.86
C MET A 212 -6.87 0.91 -20.33
N SER A 213 -5.94 0.05 -20.76
CA SER A 213 -5.83 -0.52 -22.12
C SER A 213 -5.69 0.47 -23.29
N CYS A 214 -5.02 0.02 -24.33
CA CYS A 214 -4.19 0.83 -25.22
C CYS A 214 -4.89 1.56 -26.39
N ASN A 215 -6.18 1.90 -26.27
CA ASN A 215 -6.87 2.69 -27.31
C ASN A 215 -7.01 4.19 -26.95
N GLY A 216 -6.71 4.58 -25.70
CA GLY A 216 -6.74 5.97 -25.24
C GLY A 216 -5.48 6.79 -25.57
N ILE A 217 -4.48 6.18 -26.19
CA ILE A 217 -3.12 6.72 -26.25
C ILE A 217 -2.99 7.88 -27.25
N SER A 218 -3.74 7.84 -28.35
CA SER A 218 -3.81 8.96 -29.30
C SER A 218 -4.33 10.26 -28.68
N ILE A 219 -5.09 10.17 -27.57
CA ILE A 219 -5.66 11.33 -26.87
C ILE A 219 -4.58 12.06 -26.06
N ALA A 220 -3.73 11.32 -25.34
CA ALA A 220 -2.69 11.92 -24.51
C ALA A 220 -1.45 12.33 -25.33
N ALA A 221 -1.20 11.68 -26.47
CA ALA A 221 -0.09 12.03 -27.37
C ALA A 221 -0.30 13.40 -28.05
N THR A 222 -1.55 13.84 -28.15
CA THR A 222 -1.92 15.14 -28.73
C THR A 222 -2.08 16.25 -27.68
N CYS A 223 -1.73 15.99 -26.42
CA CYS A 223 -1.85 16.96 -25.34
C CYS A 223 -0.93 18.16 -25.58
N PRO A 224 -1.45 19.39 -25.74
CA PRO A 224 -0.61 20.59 -25.84
C PRO A 224 0.00 21.01 -24.49
N VAL A 225 -0.48 20.43 -23.38
CA VAL A 225 -0.07 20.79 -22.02
C VAL A 225 0.86 19.73 -21.43
N PRO A 226 1.94 20.14 -20.74
CA PRO A 226 2.84 19.25 -20.00
C PRO A 226 2.11 18.21 -19.14
N LEU A 227 2.28 16.93 -19.47
CA LEU A 227 1.81 15.85 -18.61
C LEU A 227 2.79 15.70 -17.42
N LYS A 228 2.27 15.78 -16.20
CA LYS A 228 3.08 15.65 -14.97
C LYS A 228 2.97 14.28 -14.33
N SER A 229 1.87 13.58 -14.56
CA SER A 229 1.64 12.25 -13.99
C SER A 229 0.95 11.37 -15.01
N ILE A 230 1.43 10.14 -15.14
CA ILE A 230 0.82 9.15 -16.01
C ILE A 230 0.77 7.79 -15.31
N SER A 231 -0.40 7.17 -15.35
CA SER A 231 -0.69 5.83 -14.83
C SER A 231 -1.34 5.04 -15.95
N ILE A 232 -0.71 3.97 -16.42
CA ILE A 232 -1.22 3.16 -17.52
C ILE A 232 -1.33 1.72 -17.03
N TYR A 233 -2.50 1.11 -17.21
CA TYR A 233 -2.78 -0.25 -16.78
C TYR A 233 -3.13 -1.17 -17.94
N ASN A 234 -2.65 -2.42 -17.83
CA ASN A 234 -3.03 -3.54 -18.69
C ASN A 234 -2.70 -3.29 -20.16
N THR A 235 -1.44 -2.97 -20.46
CA THR A 235 -0.99 -2.72 -21.82
C THR A 235 -0.62 -4.03 -22.53
N ASN A 236 -1.27 -4.31 -23.65
CA ASN A 236 -1.03 -5.49 -24.49
C ASN A 236 0.08 -5.26 -25.53
N GLY A 237 1.15 -4.53 -25.18
CA GLY A 237 2.33 -4.39 -26.05
C GLY A 237 2.24 -3.37 -27.18
N THR A 238 1.38 -2.36 -27.07
CA THR A 238 1.34 -1.30 -28.09
C THR A 238 2.48 -0.29 -27.94
N THR A 239 3.25 -0.06 -29.01
CA THR A 239 4.37 0.91 -29.08
C THR A 239 3.96 2.32 -28.62
N SER A 240 2.72 2.68 -28.93
CA SER A 240 2.13 3.98 -28.59
C SER A 240 2.21 4.35 -27.09
N VAL A 241 2.18 3.37 -26.17
CA VAL A 241 2.32 3.64 -24.73
C VAL A 241 3.70 4.24 -24.43
N GLY A 242 4.73 3.58 -24.97
CA GLY A 242 6.10 4.03 -24.81
C GLY A 242 6.30 5.39 -25.46
N GLU A 243 5.84 5.57 -26.68
CA GLU A 243 5.88 6.84 -27.42
C GLU A 243 5.22 7.98 -26.63
N LEU A 244 4.05 7.74 -26.02
CA LEU A 244 3.37 8.73 -25.19
C LEU A 244 4.22 9.16 -23.99
N ILE A 245 4.79 8.19 -23.27
CA ILE A 245 5.65 8.47 -22.12
C ILE A 245 6.90 9.23 -22.57
N GLN A 246 7.50 8.86 -23.71
CA GLN A 246 8.65 9.55 -24.30
C GLN A 246 8.31 11.00 -24.71
N CYS A 247 7.16 11.25 -25.34
CA CYS A 247 6.75 12.59 -25.77
C CYS A 247 6.65 13.58 -24.61
N HIS A 248 6.42 13.11 -23.39
CA HIS A 248 6.33 13.93 -22.17
C HIS A 248 7.53 13.73 -21.22
N SER A 249 8.66 13.20 -21.70
CA SER A 249 9.80 12.85 -20.85
C SER A 249 10.33 14.03 -20.02
N GLU A 250 10.32 15.23 -20.62
CA GLU A 250 10.79 16.48 -20.00
C GLU A 250 9.88 17.02 -18.88
N THR A 251 8.62 16.59 -18.84
CA THR A 251 7.60 17.17 -17.96
C THR A 251 7.06 16.21 -16.92
N LEU A 252 7.16 14.90 -17.16
CA LEU A 252 6.67 13.88 -16.26
C LEU A 252 7.40 13.93 -14.91
N GLU A 253 6.62 13.91 -13.83
CA GLU A 253 7.07 13.84 -12.45
C GLU A 253 6.73 12.48 -11.82
N ASN A 254 5.66 11.83 -12.30
CA ASN A 254 5.18 10.54 -11.80
C ASN A 254 4.85 9.61 -12.98
N ILE A 255 5.40 8.40 -12.97
CA ILE A 255 5.11 7.35 -13.95
C ILE A 255 4.67 6.10 -13.20
N SER A 256 3.51 5.55 -13.58
CA SER A 256 3.03 4.25 -13.13
C SER A 256 2.65 3.41 -14.34
N LEU A 257 3.31 2.29 -14.55
CA LEU A 257 3.11 1.46 -15.75
C LEU A 257 2.89 0.00 -15.35
N THR A 258 1.72 -0.53 -15.69
CA THR A 258 1.37 -1.94 -15.57
C THR A 258 1.24 -2.57 -16.95
N SER A 259 2.18 -3.47 -17.29
CA SER A 259 2.24 -4.13 -18.60
C SER A 259 2.45 -5.64 -18.45
N TRP A 260 1.95 -6.39 -19.43
CA TRP A 260 2.17 -7.84 -19.60
C TRP A 260 3.21 -8.13 -20.69
N THR A 261 3.84 -7.08 -21.22
CA THR A 261 4.78 -7.14 -22.34
C THR A 261 5.95 -6.21 -22.05
N ILE A 262 7.11 -6.52 -22.63
CA ILE A 262 8.37 -5.85 -22.30
C ILE A 262 8.50 -4.52 -23.06
N GLU A 263 7.80 -4.43 -24.19
CA GLU A 263 7.93 -3.35 -25.16
C GLU A 263 7.66 -1.95 -24.56
N PRO A 264 6.61 -1.72 -23.74
CA PRO A 264 6.42 -0.43 -23.09
C PRO A 264 7.59 -0.02 -22.16
N PHE A 265 8.22 -0.98 -21.48
CA PHE A 265 9.37 -0.72 -20.62
C PHE A 265 10.64 -0.47 -21.44
N ARG A 266 10.78 -1.15 -22.59
CA ARG A 266 11.86 -0.94 -23.56
C ARG A 266 11.78 0.47 -24.11
N LEU A 267 10.61 0.87 -24.60
CA LEU A 267 10.36 2.20 -25.12
C LEU A 267 10.46 3.27 -24.02
N MET A 268 10.16 2.97 -22.77
CA MET A 268 10.46 3.92 -21.69
C MET A 268 11.97 4.19 -21.55
N ALA A 269 12.84 3.21 -21.81
CA ALA A 269 14.29 3.40 -21.68
C ALA A 269 14.97 3.88 -22.98
N LEU A 270 14.48 3.41 -24.13
CA LEU A 270 15.14 3.52 -25.44
C LEU A 270 14.16 4.02 -26.50
N LYS A 271 14.62 4.95 -27.34
CA LYS A 271 13.95 5.29 -28.60
C LYS A 271 14.07 4.14 -29.60
N GLU A 272 13.27 4.18 -30.65
CA GLU A 272 13.43 3.25 -31.79
C GLU A 272 14.82 3.33 -32.42
N SER A 273 15.47 4.51 -32.38
CA SER A 273 16.85 4.71 -32.81
C SER A 273 17.90 4.01 -31.93
N GLY A 274 17.51 3.53 -30.74
CA GLY A 274 18.42 3.01 -29.72
C GLY A 274 18.95 4.08 -28.75
N ASP A 275 18.60 5.36 -28.95
CA ASP A 275 19.01 6.43 -28.04
C ASP A 275 18.27 6.34 -26.69
N VAL A 276 18.95 6.72 -25.61
CA VAL A 276 18.37 6.71 -24.27
C VAL A 276 17.38 7.87 -24.09
N VAL A 277 16.27 7.59 -23.40
CA VAL A 277 15.29 8.61 -23.03
C VAL A 277 15.51 9.00 -21.56
N VAL A 278 15.71 10.30 -21.32
CA VAL A 278 15.94 10.84 -19.98
C VAL A 278 14.68 11.55 -19.48
N TYR A 279 14.38 11.33 -18.20
CA TYR A 279 13.22 11.88 -17.51
C TYR A 279 13.69 12.78 -16.36
N PRO A 280 14.09 14.03 -16.65
CA PRO A 280 14.78 14.88 -15.69
C PRO A 280 13.93 15.30 -14.48
N ARG A 281 12.60 15.12 -14.54
CA ARG A 281 11.66 15.54 -13.51
C ARG A 281 10.98 14.40 -12.75
N VAL A 282 11.17 13.15 -13.17
CA VAL A 282 10.49 12.00 -12.57
C VAL A 282 11.05 11.76 -11.16
N ARG A 283 10.15 11.88 -10.18
CA ARG A 283 10.40 11.60 -8.76
C ARG A 283 9.80 10.28 -8.31
N VAL A 284 8.71 9.85 -8.94
CA VAL A 284 8.03 8.60 -8.60
C VAL A 284 7.92 7.71 -9.82
N LEU A 285 8.51 6.53 -9.75
CA LEU A 285 8.38 5.49 -10.77
C LEU A 285 7.76 4.25 -10.14
N LYS A 286 6.65 3.78 -10.71
CA LYS A 286 6.00 2.52 -10.35
C LYS A 286 5.94 1.64 -11.59
N ILE A 287 6.52 0.46 -11.50
CA ILE A 287 6.50 -0.57 -12.52
C ILE A 287 5.73 -1.74 -11.97
N PHE A 288 4.84 -2.28 -12.78
CA PHE A 288 4.16 -3.52 -12.51
C PHE A 288 4.27 -4.39 -13.76
N ALA A 289 5.22 -5.31 -13.75
CA ALA A 289 5.44 -6.23 -14.85
C ALA A 289 4.84 -7.59 -14.49
N ARG A 290 3.95 -8.10 -15.35
CA ARG A 290 3.36 -9.44 -15.18
C ARG A 290 3.85 -10.36 -16.29
N TYR A 291 4.53 -11.43 -15.89
CA TYR A 291 4.90 -12.60 -16.70
C TYR A 291 5.76 -12.27 -17.94
N PHE A 292 7.05 -12.02 -17.72
CA PHE A 292 8.03 -12.36 -18.74
C PHE A 292 8.37 -13.84 -18.59
N ALA A 293 8.65 -14.54 -19.69
CA ALA A 293 9.52 -15.70 -19.54
C ALA A 293 10.79 -15.18 -18.88
N SER A 294 11.30 -15.83 -17.82
CA SER A 294 12.38 -15.32 -16.94
C SER A 294 13.68 -14.90 -17.65
N THR A 295 13.76 -15.08 -18.96
CA THR A 295 14.87 -14.69 -19.84
C THR A 295 14.68 -13.36 -20.56
N ASP A 296 13.46 -12.85 -20.71
CA ASP A 296 13.21 -11.65 -21.51
C ASP A 296 13.46 -10.40 -20.66
N THR A 297 14.70 -9.91 -20.72
CA THR A 297 15.12 -8.66 -20.08
C THR A 297 15.57 -7.66 -21.14
N ILE A 298 15.38 -6.37 -20.86
CA ILE A 298 15.84 -5.31 -21.76
C ILE A 298 17.34 -5.15 -21.57
N ASN A 299 18.11 -5.34 -22.64
CA ASN A 299 19.52 -5.02 -22.66
C ASN A 299 19.71 -3.50 -22.83
N THR A 300 20.24 -2.89 -21.79
CA THR A 300 20.50 -1.46 -21.67
C THR A 300 22.00 -1.15 -21.66
N GLY A 301 22.84 -2.07 -22.14
CA GLY A 301 24.29 -1.88 -22.24
C GLY A 301 24.69 -0.67 -23.10
N ALA A 302 23.87 -0.31 -24.10
CA ALA A 302 24.04 0.92 -24.88
C ALA A 302 23.86 2.20 -24.03
N CYS A 303 23.20 2.11 -22.89
CA CYS A 303 22.96 3.21 -21.95
C CYS A 303 24.10 3.40 -20.94
N ALA A 304 25.26 2.77 -21.14
CA ALA A 304 26.37 2.86 -20.21
C ALA A 304 26.76 4.33 -19.96
N GLY A 305 26.56 4.82 -18.74
CA GLY A 305 26.87 6.19 -18.32
C GLY A 305 25.69 7.18 -18.37
N THR A 306 24.53 6.78 -18.91
CA THR A 306 23.33 7.65 -18.91
C THR A 306 22.41 7.32 -17.74
N THR A 307 21.84 8.37 -17.15
CA THR A 307 20.87 8.28 -16.05
C THR A 307 19.48 8.61 -16.55
N LEU A 308 18.57 7.63 -16.48
CA LEU A 308 17.17 7.81 -16.91
C LEU A 308 16.40 8.73 -15.97
N PHE A 309 16.58 8.54 -14.66
CA PHE A 309 15.78 9.19 -13.63
C PHE A 309 16.70 9.88 -12.60
N PRO A 310 17.30 11.04 -12.94
CA PRO A 310 18.34 11.67 -12.12
C PRO A 310 17.86 12.20 -10.77
N ILE A 311 16.56 12.45 -10.62
CA ILE A 311 15.96 12.95 -9.36
C ILE A 311 14.93 11.99 -8.77
N LEU A 312 15.05 10.69 -9.07
CA LEU A 312 14.11 9.69 -8.57
C LEU A 312 14.14 9.65 -7.04
N GLU A 313 12.98 9.83 -6.42
CA GLU A 313 12.80 9.80 -4.96
C GLU A 313 12.14 8.49 -4.50
N LYS A 314 11.26 7.93 -5.33
CA LYS A 314 10.49 6.71 -5.02
C LYS A 314 10.46 5.75 -6.19
N PHE A 315 10.89 4.52 -5.95
CA PHE A 315 10.78 3.42 -6.89
C PHE A 315 9.89 2.30 -6.32
N VAL A 316 8.94 1.83 -7.12
CA VAL A 316 8.12 0.65 -6.80
C VAL A 316 8.18 -0.30 -8.00
N CYS A 317 8.59 -1.55 -7.79
CA CYS A 317 8.60 -2.60 -8.80
C CYS A 317 7.83 -3.80 -8.26
N ASN A 318 6.59 -3.96 -8.71
CA ASN A 318 5.77 -5.11 -8.35
C ASN A 318 5.83 -6.12 -9.50
N GLY A 319 6.18 -7.38 -9.20
CA GLY A 319 6.53 -8.36 -10.23
C GLY A 319 7.98 -8.22 -10.70
N GLU A 320 8.27 -8.68 -11.91
CA GLU A 320 9.63 -8.86 -12.41
C GLU A 320 10.30 -7.53 -12.79
N TYR A 321 11.59 -7.41 -12.48
CA TYR A 321 12.35 -6.24 -12.90
C TYR A 321 12.69 -6.33 -14.41
N PRO A 322 12.22 -5.39 -15.27
CA PRO A 322 12.23 -5.61 -16.72
C PRO A 322 13.59 -5.35 -17.38
N TYR A 323 14.62 -4.93 -16.64
CA TYR A 323 15.94 -4.59 -17.17
C TYR A 323 17.00 -5.60 -16.76
N SER A 324 17.96 -5.83 -17.65
CA SER A 324 19.11 -6.72 -17.38
C SER A 324 20.20 -6.08 -16.51
N ASP A 325 20.12 -4.78 -16.26
CA ASP A 325 21.06 -4.02 -15.45
C ASP A 325 20.35 -3.00 -14.53
N ALA A 326 21.09 -2.34 -13.65
CA ALA A 326 20.51 -1.42 -12.66
C ALA A 326 20.21 -0.02 -13.21
N ILE A 327 19.80 0.11 -14.47
CA ILE A 327 19.60 1.41 -15.13
C ILE A 327 18.68 2.37 -14.35
N VAL A 328 17.65 1.84 -13.68
CA VAL A 328 16.71 2.64 -12.88
C VAL A 328 17.38 3.29 -11.66
N PHE A 329 18.48 2.71 -11.15
CA PHE A 329 19.17 3.13 -9.93
C PHE A 329 20.42 3.97 -10.17
N ARG A 330 20.82 4.14 -11.44
CA ARG A 330 22.02 4.89 -11.82
C ARG A 330 21.77 6.39 -11.68
N GLY A 331 22.57 7.09 -10.88
CA GLY A 331 22.59 8.57 -10.81
C GLY A 331 21.54 9.20 -9.90
N ASN A 332 20.72 8.40 -9.20
CA ASN A 332 19.78 8.87 -8.18
C ASN A 332 20.19 8.50 -6.75
N GLU A 333 21.47 8.19 -6.54
CA GLU A 333 22.03 7.82 -5.23
C GLU A 333 21.67 8.83 -4.13
N ARG A 334 21.68 10.12 -4.46
CA ARG A 334 21.40 11.21 -3.50
C ARG A 334 19.92 11.51 -3.30
N THR A 335 19.05 11.05 -4.18
CA THR A 335 17.63 11.44 -4.19
C THR A 335 16.70 10.30 -3.79
N LEU A 336 17.08 9.03 -4.02
CA LEU A 336 16.22 7.89 -3.72
C LEU A 336 15.97 7.76 -2.22
N ARG A 337 14.71 7.90 -1.82
CA ARG A 337 14.21 7.84 -0.44
C ARG A 337 13.42 6.59 -0.15
N GLU A 338 12.71 6.08 -1.14
CA GLU A 338 11.84 4.92 -0.99
C GLU A 338 12.08 3.93 -2.12
N THR A 339 12.27 2.65 -1.78
CA THR A 339 12.26 1.56 -2.74
C THR A 339 11.37 0.42 -2.25
N SER A 340 10.53 -0.09 -3.14
CA SER A 340 9.74 -1.30 -2.90
C SER A 340 9.83 -2.21 -4.11
N MET A 341 10.27 -3.45 -3.95
CA MET A 341 10.52 -4.35 -5.09
C MET A 341 10.21 -5.80 -4.76
N CYS A 342 9.65 -6.55 -5.71
CA CYS A 342 9.69 -8.02 -5.64
C CYS A 342 11.11 -8.49 -6.01
N ILE A 343 11.80 -9.20 -5.11
CA ILE A 343 13.12 -9.75 -5.41
C ILE A 343 12.98 -11.12 -6.07
N ASP A 344 13.45 -11.23 -7.31
CA ASP A 344 13.74 -12.49 -7.98
C ASP A 344 15.26 -12.69 -8.15
N GLU A 345 15.66 -13.81 -8.76
CA GLU A 345 17.07 -14.12 -9.00
C GLU A 345 17.76 -13.11 -9.94
N ASN A 346 17.04 -12.62 -10.95
CA ASN A 346 17.57 -11.67 -11.91
C ASN A 346 17.82 -10.31 -11.25
N LEU A 347 16.83 -9.77 -10.55
CA LEU A 347 16.96 -8.52 -9.81
C LEU A 347 18.08 -8.63 -8.77
N PHE A 348 18.23 -9.76 -8.09
CA PHE A 348 19.34 -9.93 -7.16
C PHE A 348 20.71 -9.83 -7.84
N ARG A 349 20.91 -10.49 -8.99
CA ARG A 349 22.14 -10.35 -9.78
C ARG A 349 22.36 -8.89 -10.21
N VAL A 350 21.29 -8.17 -10.55
CA VAL A 350 21.33 -6.74 -10.89
C VAL A 350 21.75 -5.88 -9.69
N LEU A 351 21.14 -6.08 -8.51
CA LEU A 351 21.45 -5.35 -7.28
C LEU A 351 22.89 -5.61 -6.82
N GLU A 352 23.36 -6.85 -6.96
CA GLU A 352 24.71 -7.26 -6.63
C GLU A 352 25.74 -6.64 -7.59
N SER A 353 25.61 -6.91 -8.89
CA SER A 353 26.54 -6.43 -9.91
C SER A 353 26.62 -4.91 -10.01
N SER A 354 25.51 -4.22 -9.73
CA SER A 354 25.49 -2.76 -9.72
C SER A 354 26.16 -2.17 -8.50
N GLY A 355 26.32 -2.91 -7.40
CA GLY A 355 26.84 -2.41 -6.13
C GLY A 355 25.81 -1.60 -5.33
N MET A 356 24.51 -1.89 -5.46
CA MET A 356 23.49 -1.21 -4.64
C MET A 356 23.61 -1.53 -3.15
N HIS A 357 24.15 -2.70 -2.83
CA HIS A 357 24.46 -3.16 -1.47
C HIS A 357 25.68 -2.47 -0.84
N ILE A 358 26.37 -1.57 -1.56
CA ILE A 358 27.48 -0.82 -0.97
C ILE A 358 26.90 0.13 0.10
N VAL A 359 27.32 -0.09 1.35
CA VAL A 359 26.82 0.65 2.50
C VAL A 359 26.96 2.16 2.30
N GLY A 360 25.86 2.87 2.48
CA GLY A 360 25.83 4.33 2.40
C GLY A 360 25.82 4.89 0.98
N ARG A 361 25.74 4.04 -0.06
CA ARG A 361 25.55 4.48 -1.45
C ARG A 361 24.31 5.34 -1.63
N TYR A 362 23.20 4.97 -1.00
CA TYR A 362 21.95 5.72 -1.02
C TYR A 362 21.72 6.42 0.33
N PRO A 363 22.38 7.56 0.61
CA PRO A 363 22.28 8.21 1.92
C PRO A 363 20.90 8.77 2.25
N ALA A 364 20.04 9.00 1.24
CA ALA A 364 18.68 9.50 1.44
C ALA A 364 17.64 8.38 1.64
N LEU A 365 18.02 7.11 1.48
CA LEU A 365 17.11 5.98 1.52
C LEU A 365 16.60 5.74 2.94
N ASP A 366 15.30 5.94 3.13
CA ASP A 366 14.60 5.88 4.41
C ASP A 366 13.60 4.73 4.48
N TYR A 367 13.08 4.28 3.34
CA TYR A 367 12.11 3.19 3.23
C TYR A 367 12.57 2.13 2.25
N VAL A 368 12.66 0.88 2.72
CA VAL A 368 13.03 -0.29 1.92
C VAL A 368 12.03 -1.41 2.18
N ASP A 369 11.40 -1.90 1.12
CA ASP A 369 10.38 -2.94 1.20
C ASP A 369 10.55 -3.97 0.08
N PHE A 370 11.19 -5.07 0.43
CA PHE A 370 11.43 -6.16 -0.50
C PHE A 370 10.36 -7.23 -0.31
N LEU A 371 9.49 -7.30 -1.30
CA LEU A 371 8.43 -8.30 -1.41
C LEU A 371 9.04 -9.58 -1.99
N ASP A 372 8.43 -10.71 -1.66
CA ASP A 372 8.82 -11.99 -2.23
C ASP A 372 7.60 -12.75 -2.73
N ASP A 373 7.61 -12.99 -4.04
CA ASP A 373 6.63 -13.81 -4.73
C ASP A 373 7.26 -15.11 -5.28
N TYR A 374 8.58 -15.28 -5.15
CA TYR A 374 9.36 -16.31 -5.86
C TYR A 374 10.00 -17.34 -4.92
N TYR A 375 10.21 -18.54 -5.45
CA TYR A 375 10.93 -19.59 -4.73
C TYR A 375 12.43 -19.33 -4.85
N PHE A 376 13.12 -19.14 -3.72
CA PHE A 376 14.57 -18.95 -3.73
C PHE A 376 15.27 -20.31 -3.72
N PRO A 377 16.31 -20.51 -4.54
CA PRO A 377 17.17 -21.68 -4.42
C PRO A 377 17.73 -21.78 -2.99
N GLU A 378 17.61 -22.96 -2.39
CA GLU A 378 18.23 -23.26 -1.10
C GLU A 378 19.73 -22.96 -1.17
N GLY A 379 20.23 -22.16 -0.24
CA GLY A 379 21.64 -21.76 -0.15
C GLY A 379 21.96 -20.33 -0.57
N LEU A 380 21.08 -19.64 -1.32
CA LEU A 380 21.30 -18.22 -1.62
C LEU A 380 20.64 -17.27 -0.62
N LEU A 381 19.61 -17.73 0.13
CA LEU A 381 18.79 -16.89 1.01
C LEU A 381 19.60 -16.00 1.97
N SER A 382 20.65 -16.53 2.61
CA SER A 382 21.50 -15.74 3.51
C SER A 382 22.17 -14.58 2.80
N ARG A 383 22.61 -14.79 1.55
CA ARG A 383 23.21 -13.75 0.70
C ARG A 383 22.17 -12.70 0.28
N TYR A 384 20.93 -13.11 -0.03
CA TYR A 384 19.82 -12.18 -0.28
C TYR A 384 19.56 -11.29 0.93
N ILE A 385 19.42 -11.90 2.12
CA ILE A 385 19.18 -11.17 3.38
C ILE A 385 20.32 -10.18 3.64
N GLN A 386 21.58 -10.58 3.44
CA GLN A 386 22.75 -9.71 3.60
C GLN A 386 22.69 -8.49 2.68
N ILE A 387 22.35 -8.67 1.39
CA ILE A 387 22.18 -7.55 0.44
C ILE A 387 21.06 -6.62 0.89
N VAL A 388 19.91 -7.17 1.30
CA VAL A 388 18.77 -6.38 1.77
C VAL A 388 19.12 -5.57 3.02
N LEU A 389 19.81 -6.17 4.00
CA LEU A 389 20.29 -5.50 5.21
C LEU A 389 21.30 -4.41 4.88
N ALA A 390 22.20 -4.65 3.91
CA ALA A 390 23.16 -3.67 3.44
C ALA A 390 22.48 -2.45 2.78
N ILE A 391 21.48 -2.68 1.92
CA ILE A 391 20.70 -1.60 1.27
C ILE A 391 19.91 -0.82 2.34
N GLY A 392 19.20 -1.53 3.22
CA GLY A 392 18.37 -0.96 4.28
C GLY A 392 19.13 -0.39 5.48
N ARG A 393 20.47 -0.41 5.46
CA ARG A 393 21.30 -0.15 6.64
C ARG A 393 21.03 1.21 7.29
N LYS A 394 20.74 2.25 6.50
CA LYS A 394 20.45 3.61 6.99
C LYS A 394 18.95 3.94 7.09
N ALA A 395 18.08 3.06 6.61
CA ALA A 395 16.64 3.29 6.51
C ALA A 395 15.97 3.34 7.89
N SER A 396 14.84 4.07 8.01
CA SER A 396 13.96 3.98 9.18
C SER A 396 12.92 2.86 9.05
N VAL A 397 12.66 2.38 7.83
CA VAL A 397 11.78 1.25 7.56
C VAL A 397 12.49 0.24 6.68
N LEU A 398 12.65 -0.98 7.20
CA LEU A 398 13.12 -2.13 6.45
C LEU A 398 12.12 -3.26 6.55
N ARG A 399 11.65 -3.75 5.41
CA ARG A 399 10.76 -4.90 5.31
C ARG A 399 11.32 -5.93 4.34
N PHE A 400 11.41 -7.16 4.80
CA PHE A 400 11.80 -8.30 4.01
C PHE A 400 11.22 -9.58 4.62
N ASN A 401 10.31 -10.22 3.90
CA ASN A 401 9.64 -11.42 4.38
C ASN A 401 9.58 -12.52 3.29
N PRO A 402 10.75 -12.98 2.78
CA PRO A 402 10.82 -14.05 1.78
C PRO A 402 10.23 -15.34 2.29
N ARG A 403 9.61 -16.19 1.47
CA ARG A 403 8.90 -17.45 1.85
C ARG A 403 9.76 -18.46 2.60
N HIS A 404 11.05 -18.46 2.31
CA HIS A 404 12.01 -19.32 2.99
C HIS A 404 12.50 -18.70 4.30
N THR A 405 13.02 -19.50 5.21
CA THR A 405 13.58 -19.01 6.48
C THR A 405 15.08 -19.24 6.58
N ALA A 406 15.78 -18.31 7.24
CA ALA A 406 17.21 -18.42 7.56
C ALA A 406 17.42 -18.19 9.06
N ARG A 407 18.45 -18.79 9.66
CA ARG A 407 18.81 -18.50 11.05
C ARG A 407 19.58 -17.19 11.12
N PHE A 408 19.31 -16.40 12.15
CA PHE A 408 20.01 -15.13 12.37
C PHE A 408 21.53 -15.32 12.48
N GLY A 409 21.99 -16.41 13.11
CA GLY A 409 23.41 -16.74 13.27
C GLY A 409 24.16 -16.92 11.94
N ASP A 410 23.46 -17.26 10.85
CA ASP A 410 24.05 -17.51 9.55
C ASP A 410 24.27 -16.22 8.74
N LEU A 411 23.69 -15.11 9.17
CA LEU A 411 23.63 -13.87 8.37
C LEU A 411 24.90 -13.02 8.43
N GLN A 412 25.88 -13.36 9.27
CA GLN A 412 27.10 -12.56 9.49
C GLN A 412 26.80 -11.06 9.69
N PHE A 413 25.69 -10.77 10.38
CA PHE A 413 25.15 -9.43 10.53
C PHE A 413 24.97 -9.09 12.01
N THR A 414 25.31 -7.85 12.37
CA THR A 414 25.15 -7.35 13.74
C THR A 414 24.01 -6.34 13.77
N PRO A 415 23.08 -6.36 14.76
CA PRO A 415 22.00 -5.39 14.82
C PRO A 415 22.49 -3.93 14.88
N GLY A 416 23.69 -3.71 15.41
CA GLY A 416 24.35 -2.40 15.48
C GLY A 416 24.76 -1.82 14.14
N ASP A 417 24.72 -2.63 13.08
CA ASP A 417 24.95 -2.14 11.73
C ASP A 417 23.79 -1.28 11.22
N LEU A 418 22.56 -1.49 11.71
CA LEU A 418 21.38 -0.75 11.29
C LEU A 418 21.28 0.66 11.90
N SER A 419 20.47 1.49 11.24
CA SER A 419 20.16 2.84 11.67
C SER A 419 19.57 2.88 13.08
N GLN A 420 20.13 3.71 13.94
CA GLN A 420 19.57 4.00 15.26
C GLN A 420 18.19 4.68 15.18
N ASN A 421 17.82 5.20 14.00
CA ASN A 421 16.50 5.77 13.72
C ASN A 421 15.50 4.74 13.16
N MET A 422 15.85 3.44 13.12
CA MET A 422 14.96 2.37 12.68
C MET A 422 13.67 2.35 13.50
N ARG A 423 12.54 2.49 12.82
CA ARG A 423 11.19 2.46 13.40
C ARG A 423 10.46 1.17 13.08
N ILE A 424 10.67 0.61 11.90
CA ILE A 424 10.03 -0.64 11.48
C ILE A 424 11.10 -1.58 10.94
N LEU A 425 11.24 -2.72 11.60
CA LEU A 425 12.09 -3.82 11.15
C LEU A 425 11.21 -5.06 10.98
N ASN A 426 10.98 -5.45 9.74
CA ASN A 426 10.32 -6.70 9.41
C ASN A 426 11.34 -7.62 8.72
N LEU A 427 11.76 -8.64 9.45
CA LEU A 427 12.60 -9.75 9.02
C LEU A 427 11.86 -11.06 9.32
N GLY A 428 10.59 -11.16 8.91
CA GLY A 428 9.71 -12.29 9.19
C GLY A 428 10.15 -13.65 8.63
N SER A 429 11.26 -13.68 7.90
CA SER A 429 11.92 -14.88 7.40
C SER A 429 13.15 -15.28 8.22
N VAL A 430 13.62 -14.41 9.11
CA VAL A 430 14.83 -14.65 9.88
C VAL A 430 14.40 -15.21 11.24
N LYS A 431 14.91 -16.39 11.57
CA LYS A 431 14.69 -17.10 12.83
C LYS A 431 15.68 -16.54 13.87
N PHE A 432 15.13 -15.94 14.92
CA PHE A 432 15.87 -15.39 16.06
C PHE A 432 15.60 -16.20 17.32
N THR A 433 16.65 -16.46 18.09
CA THR A 433 16.48 -16.88 19.49
C THR A 433 15.99 -15.71 20.35
N VAL A 434 15.52 -16.01 21.57
CA VAL A 434 15.11 -14.97 22.52
C VAL A 434 16.26 -13.99 22.83
N PRO A 435 17.50 -14.46 23.16
CA PRO A 435 18.63 -13.55 23.38
C PRO A 435 18.97 -12.66 22.18
N GLN A 436 18.88 -13.19 20.95
CA GLN A 436 19.14 -12.42 19.74
C GLN A 436 18.09 -11.32 19.54
N THR A 437 16.82 -11.64 19.77
CA THR A 437 15.72 -10.67 19.71
C THR A 437 15.90 -9.54 20.72
N VAL A 438 16.25 -9.89 21.97
CA VAL A 438 16.61 -8.93 23.02
C VAL A 438 17.78 -8.04 22.57
N GLY A 439 18.82 -8.61 21.97
CA GLY A 439 19.95 -7.85 21.41
C GLY A 439 19.53 -6.84 20.33
N VAL A 440 18.62 -7.20 19.43
CA VAL A 440 18.06 -6.28 18.43
C VAL A 440 17.33 -5.13 19.10
N LEU A 441 16.47 -5.41 20.08
CA LEU A 441 15.66 -4.40 20.77
C LEU A 441 16.52 -3.42 21.58
N ILE A 442 17.58 -3.90 22.23
CA ILE A 442 18.56 -3.05 22.92
C ILE A 442 19.27 -2.14 21.93
N THR A 443 19.65 -2.68 20.77
CA THR A 443 20.44 -1.96 19.78
C THR A 443 19.62 -0.96 18.96
N LEU A 444 18.30 -1.15 18.87
CA LEU A 444 17.37 -0.31 18.09
C LEU A 444 16.30 0.30 19.01
N PRO A 445 16.64 1.28 19.87
CA PRO A 445 15.72 1.82 20.87
C PRO A 445 14.56 2.64 20.29
N GLN A 446 14.63 3.04 19.02
CA GLN A 446 13.57 3.78 18.33
C GLN A 446 12.55 2.86 17.62
N LEU A 447 12.70 1.55 17.76
CA LEU A 447 11.87 0.60 17.06
C LEU A 447 10.43 0.66 17.59
N HIS A 448 9.47 0.88 16.69
CA HIS A 448 8.03 0.90 16.96
C HIS A 448 7.36 -0.40 16.55
N ARG A 449 7.87 -1.06 15.50
CA ARG A 449 7.39 -2.35 15.03
C ARG A 449 8.53 -3.30 14.75
N LEU A 450 8.45 -4.50 15.32
CA LEU A 450 9.34 -5.61 15.04
C LEU A 450 8.52 -6.78 14.47
N SER A 451 8.96 -7.37 13.37
CA SER A 451 8.39 -8.61 12.84
C SER A 451 9.51 -9.60 12.54
N ILE A 452 9.49 -10.76 13.18
CA ILE A 452 10.57 -11.77 13.14
C ILE A 452 9.99 -13.18 13.21
N SER A 453 10.77 -14.19 12.83
CA SER A 453 10.48 -15.57 13.24
C SER A 453 11.23 -15.89 14.53
N LEU A 454 10.63 -16.69 15.42
CA LEU A 454 11.34 -17.22 16.57
C LEU A 454 11.96 -18.57 16.24
N GLU A 455 13.17 -18.79 16.72
CA GLU A 455 13.82 -20.09 16.77
C GLU A 455 13.57 -20.73 18.14
N ARG A 456 13.12 -21.99 18.13
CA ARG A 456 12.92 -22.77 19.35
C ARG A 456 14.26 -22.96 20.08
N ASN A 457 14.33 -22.55 21.34
CA ASN A 457 15.49 -22.68 22.22
C ASN A 457 15.06 -23.06 23.64
N ALA A 458 16.04 -23.36 24.51
CA ALA A 458 15.79 -23.80 25.89
C ALA A 458 14.98 -22.79 26.71
N GLU A 459 15.09 -21.49 26.41
CA GLU A 459 14.37 -20.41 27.09
C GLU A 459 12.87 -20.41 26.78
N LEU A 460 12.46 -21.00 25.65
CA LEU A 460 11.06 -21.11 25.25
C LEU A 460 10.50 -22.50 25.58
N CYS A 461 11.33 -23.55 25.51
CA CYS A 461 10.94 -24.91 25.87
C CYS A 461 10.60 -25.01 27.35
N HIS A 462 9.47 -25.64 27.66
CA HIS A 462 9.05 -25.90 29.04
C HIS A 462 9.94 -26.99 29.64
N THR A 463 10.29 -26.82 30.91
CA THR A 463 11.15 -27.80 31.61
C THR A 463 10.32 -28.79 32.42
N ASP A 464 9.03 -28.53 32.60
CA ASP A 464 8.12 -29.32 33.40
C ASP A 464 7.18 -30.18 32.54
N ASN A 465 7.13 -31.48 32.77
CA ASN A 465 6.17 -32.37 32.07
C ASN A 465 4.68 -32.09 32.44
N LEU A 466 4.39 -30.96 33.09
CA LEU A 466 3.06 -30.54 33.54
C LEU A 466 2.08 -30.38 32.37
N HIS A 467 2.58 -30.01 31.18
CA HIS A 467 1.75 -29.77 30.01
C HIS A 467 1.67 -30.94 29.02
N SER A 468 2.47 -32.00 29.22
CA SER A 468 2.46 -33.20 28.37
C SER A 468 1.13 -33.97 28.38
N TYR A 469 0.29 -33.73 29.39
CA TYR A 469 -1.04 -34.32 29.52
C TYR A 469 -2.16 -33.28 29.57
N CYS A 470 -1.89 -32.04 29.15
CA CYS A 470 -2.90 -30.99 29.23
C CYS A 470 -4.04 -31.23 28.25
N VAL A 471 -5.28 -31.23 28.77
CA VAL A 471 -6.54 -31.36 28.02
C VAL A 471 -6.68 -30.31 26.91
N GLY A 472 -6.00 -29.16 27.05
CA GLY A 472 -5.96 -28.08 26.06
C GLY A 472 -5.07 -28.33 24.83
N LYS A 473 -4.61 -29.57 24.57
CA LYS A 473 -3.76 -29.93 23.42
C LYS A 473 -2.44 -29.14 23.38
N CYS A 474 -1.84 -28.91 24.55
CA CYS A 474 -0.61 -28.14 24.69
C CYS A 474 0.61 -28.75 24.00
N ASP A 475 0.57 -30.05 23.71
CA ASP A 475 1.69 -30.84 23.20
C ASP A 475 1.35 -31.55 21.88
N GLU A 476 0.28 -31.14 21.18
CA GLU A 476 -0.02 -31.64 19.83
C GLU A 476 1.00 -31.10 18.82
N THR A 477 2.24 -31.56 18.91
CA THR A 477 3.14 -31.63 17.75
C THR A 477 2.72 -32.85 16.94
N ASP A 478 1.72 -32.69 16.07
CA ASP A 478 1.33 -33.62 14.99
C ASP A 478 1.80 -35.07 15.19
N SER A 479 1.30 -35.76 16.21
CA SER A 479 1.47 -37.20 16.29
C SER A 479 0.58 -37.80 15.21
N ASP A 480 1.19 -38.09 14.06
CA ASP A 480 0.73 -39.04 13.05
C ASP A 480 -0.68 -38.79 12.47
N ILE A 481 -0.94 -37.60 11.91
CA ILE A 481 -1.91 -37.53 10.81
C ILE A 481 -1.23 -38.19 9.61
N ASN A 482 -1.28 -39.52 9.57
CA ASN A 482 -0.98 -40.27 8.36
C ASN A 482 -1.89 -39.72 7.25
N GLU A 483 -1.27 -39.15 6.22
CA GLU A 483 -1.90 -38.68 4.99
C GLU A 483 -2.48 -39.89 4.22
N ASP A 484 -3.56 -40.48 4.72
CA ASP A 484 -4.41 -41.33 3.89
C ASP A 484 -5.24 -40.41 2.98
N GLU A 485 -4.68 -40.10 1.80
CA GLU A 485 -5.22 -39.22 0.73
C GLU A 485 -6.58 -39.68 0.11
N SER A 486 -7.43 -40.42 0.82
CA SER A 486 -8.65 -41.01 0.26
C SER A 486 -9.99 -40.47 0.80
N ALA A 487 -10.00 -39.46 1.67
CA ALA A 487 -11.24 -38.92 2.23
C ALA A 487 -11.85 -37.77 1.39
N SER A 488 -13.08 -38.02 0.94
CA SER A 488 -13.96 -37.22 0.09
C SER A 488 -14.21 -35.75 0.50
N ASP A 489 -14.49 -34.91 -0.51
CA ASP A 489 -14.86 -33.48 -0.49
C ASP A 489 -15.90 -33.02 0.56
N ASP A 490 -16.69 -33.91 1.17
CA ASP A 490 -17.72 -33.55 2.16
C ASP A 490 -17.15 -33.14 3.54
N LEU A 491 -15.87 -33.42 3.83
CA LEU A 491 -15.21 -33.06 5.10
C LEU A 491 -14.74 -31.60 5.20
N LEU A 492 -14.72 -30.86 4.09
CA LEU A 492 -14.30 -29.45 4.05
C LEU A 492 -15.35 -28.49 4.65
N HIS A 493 -16.60 -28.92 4.81
CA HIS A 493 -17.66 -28.09 5.39
C HIS A 493 -17.76 -28.20 6.92
N ASP A 494 -17.39 -29.34 7.52
CA ASP A 494 -17.44 -29.55 8.98
C ASP A 494 -16.19 -29.00 9.69
N THR A 495 -15.04 -28.99 9.00
CA THR A 495 -13.83 -28.28 9.49
C THR A 495 -14.12 -26.80 9.72
N ARG A 496 -14.91 -26.15 8.85
CA ARG A 496 -15.31 -24.74 9.03
C ARG A 496 -16.20 -24.46 10.24
N LYS A 497 -16.88 -25.47 10.81
CA LYS A 497 -17.78 -25.29 11.96
C LYS A 497 -17.05 -25.43 13.31
N LEU A 498 -16.10 -26.36 13.42
CA LEU A 498 -15.13 -26.39 14.53
C LEU A 498 -14.23 -25.13 14.56
N VAL A 499 -14.00 -24.52 13.40
CA VAL A 499 -13.15 -23.33 13.22
C VAL A 499 -13.67 -22.07 13.92
N ILE A 500 -14.99 -21.90 14.10
CA ILE A 500 -15.56 -20.71 14.79
C ILE A 500 -15.52 -20.86 16.32
N GLU A 501 -15.49 -22.09 16.84
CA GLU A 501 -15.38 -22.35 18.29
C GLU A 501 -13.95 -22.13 18.83
N THR A 502 -12.96 -21.96 17.95
CA THR A 502 -11.53 -21.80 18.33
C THR A 502 -11.06 -20.36 18.54
N GLU A 503 -11.79 -19.32 18.13
CA GLU A 503 -11.38 -17.94 18.49
C GLU A 503 -11.52 -17.67 19.99
N ASN A 504 -12.56 -18.25 20.62
CA ASN A 504 -12.67 -18.23 22.08
C ASN A 504 -11.60 -19.13 22.73
N SER A 505 -11.16 -20.21 22.07
CA SER A 505 -10.20 -21.15 22.65
C SER A 505 -8.80 -20.56 22.89
N HIS A 506 -8.37 -19.53 22.15
CA HIS A 506 -7.05 -18.90 22.36
C HIS A 506 -7.03 -18.01 23.61
N VAL A 507 -8.10 -17.25 23.82
CA VAL A 507 -8.27 -16.41 25.02
C VAL A 507 -8.50 -17.30 26.24
N ASP A 508 -9.33 -18.33 26.12
CA ASP A 508 -9.58 -19.30 27.18
C ASP A 508 -8.32 -20.11 27.52
N PHE A 509 -7.51 -20.46 26.52
CA PHE A 509 -6.20 -21.08 26.73
C PHE A 509 -5.30 -20.15 27.53
N LEU A 510 -5.14 -18.89 27.10
CA LEU A 510 -4.31 -17.93 27.83
C LEU A 510 -4.81 -17.79 29.27
N GLN A 511 -6.10 -17.58 29.49
CA GLN A 511 -6.65 -17.44 30.84
C GLN A 511 -6.37 -18.66 31.73
N SER A 512 -6.44 -19.88 31.19
CA SER A 512 -6.18 -21.11 31.94
C SER A 512 -4.68 -21.45 32.10
N HIS A 513 -3.82 -21.00 31.19
CA HIS A 513 -2.40 -21.39 31.15
C HIS A 513 -1.44 -20.27 31.53
N MET A 514 -1.90 -19.02 31.63
CA MET A 514 -1.05 -17.88 31.97
C MET A 514 -0.38 -18.03 33.35
N GLY A 515 -1.05 -18.61 34.33
CA GLY A 515 -0.47 -18.88 35.65
C GLY A 515 0.73 -19.83 35.60
N PRO A 516 0.56 -21.06 35.08
CA PRO A 516 1.66 -22.00 34.84
C PRO A 516 2.79 -21.42 33.98
N ILE A 517 2.44 -20.76 32.87
CA ILE A 517 3.40 -20.06 32.00
C ILE A 517 4.24 -19.08 32.82
N CYS A 518 3.61 -18.22 33.61
CA CYS A 518 4.30 -17.22 34.44
C CYS A 518 5.16 -17.82 35.55
N ALA A 519 4.81 -19.00 36.06
CA ALA A 519 5.57 -19.71 37.07
C ALA A 519 6.85 -20.36 36.51
N ASP A 520 6.83 -20.79 35.23
CA ASP A 520 7.97 -21.41 34.54
C ASP A 520 8.86 -20.38 33.79
N LEU A 521 8.71 -19.07 34.00
CA LEU A 521 9.57 -18.06 33.35
C LEU A 521 10.89 -17.79 34.12
N GLY A 522 11.62 -18.84 34.50
CA GLY A 522 12.89 -18.70 35.23
C GLY A 522 13.92 -17.80 34.52
N SER A 523 13.96 -17.86 33.18
CA SER A 523 14.82 -17.02 32.36
C SER A 523 14.40 -15.54 32.31
N LEU A 524 13.11 -15.23 32.59
CA LEU A 524 12.61 -13.86 32.57
C LEU A 524 13.17 -13.03 33.73
N ALA A 525 13.27 -13.61 34.92
CA ALA A 525 13.83 -12.91 36.08
C ALA A 525 15.29 -12.50 35.82
N GLU A 526 16.08 -13.38 35.21
CA GLU A 526 17.45 -13.07 34.81
C GLU A 526 17.51 -12.00 33.73
N LEU A 527 16.64 -12.08 32.71
CA LEU A 527 16.54 -11.08 31.65
C LEU A 527 16.10 -9.72 32.16
N GLN A 528 15.14 -9.65 33.09
CA GLN A 528 14.66 -8.42 33.71
C GLN A 528 15.71 -7.82 34.65
N ALA A 529 16.41 -8.65 35.43
CA ALA A 529 17.52 -8.20 36.27
C ALA A 529 18.63 -7.56 35.44
N ARG A 530 18.87 -8.09 34.23
CA ARG A 530 19.85 -7.55 33.29
C ARG A 530 19.31 -6.35 32.50
N PHE A 531 18.01 -6.34 32.18
CA PHE A 531 17.35 -5.37 31.30
C PHE A 531 15.95 -4.98 31.80
N PRO A 532 15.85 -4.08 32.80
CA PRO A 532 14.57 -3.81 33.48
C PRO A 532 13.50 -3.16 32.59
N SER A 533 13.89 -2.44 31.52
CA SER A 533 12.99 -2.05 30.44
C SER A 533 13.78 -1.82 29.15
N ILE A 534 13.67 -2.73 28.18
CA ILE A 534 14.43 -2.64 26.93
C ILE A 534 13.88 -1.53 26.03
N SER A 535 12.55 -1.46 25.86
CA SER A 535 11.93 -0.44 25.01
C SER A 535 10.55 -0.02 25.49
N LEU A 536 10.34 1.30 25.55
CA LEU A 536 9.03 1.93 25.75
C LEU A 536 8.35 2.30 24.43
N LYS A 537 9.08 2.20 23.31
CA LYS A 537 8.62 2.67 21.99
C LYS A 537 8.10 1.55 21.11
N LEU A 538 8.46 0.30 21.39
CA LEU A 538 7.96 -0.85 20.64
C LEU A 538 6.46 -0.99 20.91
N VAL A 539 5.62 -0.77 19.90
CA VAL A 539 4.16 -0.83 20.01
C VAL A 539 3.62 -2.15 19.45
N ASN A 540 4.20 -2.66 18.38
CA ASN A 540 3.74 -3.87 17.69
C ASN A 540 4.89 -4.87 17.57
N LEU A 541 4.68 -6.07 18.11
CA LEU A 541 5.58 -7.21 17.96
C LEU A 541 4.85 -8.29 17.17
N ARG A 542 5.45 -8.77 16.08
CA ARG A 542 4.87 -9.83 15.26
C ARG A 542 5.82 -11.01 15.14
N PHE A 543 5.29 -12.20 15.38
CA PHE A 543 5.95 -13.47 15.13
C PHE A 543 5.44 -14.07 13.82
N GLU A 544 6.32 -14.12 12.83
CA GLU A 544 6.05 -14.66 11.50
C GLU A 544 6.54 -16.11 11.42
N ARG A 545 5.79 -16.96 10.71
CA ARG A 545 6.16 -18.36 10.40
C ARG A 545 6.65 -19.14 11.61
N VAL A 546 5.75 -19.22 12.57
CA VAL A 546 5.98 -20.00 13.77
C VAL A 546 5.75 -21.47 13.43
N GLU A 547 6.74 -22.09 12.80
CA GLU A 547 6.76 -23.52 12.46
C GLU A 547 7.16 -24.31 13.72
N HIS A 548 6.39 -25.34 14.06
CA HIS A 548 6.69 -26.28 15.16
C HIS A 548 6.70 -25.69 16.58
N PHE A 549 6.15 -24.49 16.79
CA PHE A 549 5.89 -24.04 18.15
C PHE A 549 4.54 -24.55 18.62
N ASN A 550 4.51 -25.02 19.85
CA ASN A 550 3.24 -25.16 20.53
C ASN A 550 2.76 -23.79 21.03
N PHE A 551 1.48 -23.72 21.39
CA PHE A 551 0.88 -22.46 21.80
C PHE A 551 1.47 -21.93 23.12
N ILE A 552 1.99 -22.81 24.00
CA ILE A 552 2.68 -22.42 25.24
C ILE A 552 3.95 -21.62 24.93
N GLU A 553 4.79 -22.10 24.02
CA GLU A 553 6.05 -21.44 23.65
C GLU A 553 5.81 -20.02 23.11
N LEU A 554 4.76 -19.85 22.31
CA LEU A 554 4.33 -18.53 21.84
C LEU A 554 3.84 -17.63 22.97
N CYS A 555 3.03 -18.16 23.87
CA CYS A 555 2.55 -17.39 25.02
C CYS A 555 3.72 -16.98 25.93
N ARG A 556 4.70 -17.87 26.17
CA ARG A 556 5.92 -17.54 26.93
C ARG A 556 6.69 -16.41 26.27
N ALA A 557 6.96 -16.49 24.97
CA ALA A 557 7.60 -15.40 24.23
C ALA A 557 6.83 -14.08 24.41
N THR A 558 5.50 -14.13 24.29
CA THR A 558 4.61 -12.96 24.46
C THR A 558 4.78 -12.32 25.83
N VAL A 559 4.70 -13.12 26.90
CA VAL A 559 4.85 -12.63 28.28
C VAL A 559 6.24 -12.05 28.48
N MET A 560 7.28 -12.75 28.03
CA MET A 560 8.67 -12.27 28.14
C MET A 560 8.86 -10.90 27.47
N PHE A 561 8.44 -10.76 26.21
CA PHE A 561 8.64 -9.50 25.48
C PHE A 561 7.72 -8.37 25.95
N THR A 562 6.50 -8.65 26.40
CA THR A 562 5.61 -7.61 26.96
C THR A 562 6.12 -7.09 28.30
N GLN A 563 6.74 -7.94 29.11
CA GLN A 563 7.41 -7.54 30.35
C GLN A 563 8.68 -6.73 30.06
N LEU A 564 9.52 -7.18 29.12
CA LEU A 564 10.75 -6.47 28.75
C LEU A 564 10.48 -5.16 27.98
N CYS A 565 9.35 -5.05 27.28
CA CYS A 565 8.95 -3.90 26.48
C CYS A 565 7.51 -3.49 26.84
N PRO A 566 7.29 -2.73 27.93
CA PRO A 566 5.95 -2.39 28.40
C PRO A 566 5.21 -1.41 27.46
N GLY A 567 5.89 -0.89 26.42
CA GLY A 567 5.25 -0.12 25.35
C GLY A 567 4.42 -0.97 24.38
N ILE A 568 4.59 -2.29 24.36
CA ILE A 568 3.88 -3.19 23.44
C ILE A 568 2.39 -3.06 23.71
N ARG A 569 1.61 -2.93 22.63
CA ARG A 569 0.14 -2.87 22.64
C ARG A 569 -0.51 -3.96 21.80
N HIS A 570 0.27 -4.57 20.91
CA HIS A 570 -0.20 -5.59 19.99
C HIS A 570 0.87 -6.64 19.83
N VAL A 571 0.50 -7.91 20.03
CA VAL A 571 1.32 -9.05 19.65
C VAL A 571 0.58 -9.86 18.58
N GLU A 572 1.16 -9.97 17.41
CA GLU A 572 0.58 -10.70 16.26
C GLU A 572 1.35 -12.01 16.04
N PHE A 573 0.64 -13.10 15.74
CA PHE A 573 1.24 -14.39 15.36
C PHE A 573 0.67 -14.81 14.01
N PHE A 574 1.56 -15.26 13.13
CA PHE A 574 1.17 -15.92 11.89
C PHE A 574 1.70 -17.36 11.90
N SER A 575 0.78 -18.32 12.04
CA SER A 575 1.08 -19.74 11.89
C SER A 575 0.72 -20.19 10.48
N MET A 576 1.68 -20.79 9.78
CA MET A 576 1.42 -21.38 8.46
C MET A 576 0.50 -22.59 8.54
N GLN A 577 0.63 -23.42 9.59
CA GLN A 577 -0.23 -24.58 9.82
C GLN A 577 -1.71 -24.17 9.99
N LEU A 578 -1.96 -23.05 10.65
CA LEU A 578 -3.33 -22.58 10.90
C LEU A 578 -3.87 -21.69 9.78
N HIS A 579 -3.03 -21.19 8.86
CA HIS A 579 -3.35 -20.11 7.91
C HIS A 579 -4.08 -18.91 8.57
N ARG A 580 -3.80 -18.64 9.85
CA ARG A 580 -4.51 -17.63 10.65
C ARG A 580 -3.57 -16.58 11.22
N HIS A 581 -4.12 -15.38 11.35
CA HIS A 581 -3.55 -14.30 12.15
C HIS A 581 -4.24 -14.29 13.52
N CYS A 582 -3.48 -14.50 14.58
CA CYS A 582 -3.95 -14.29 15.94
C CYS A 582 -3.37 -12.97 16.44
N THR A 583 -4.21 -12.13 17.07
CA THR A 583 -3.77 -10.88 17.70
C THR A 583 -4.07 -10.96 19.19
N LEU A 584 -3.05 -10.81 20.02
CA LEU A 584 -3.18 -10.71 21.47
C LEU A 584 -3.00 -9.25 21.89
N MET A 585 -3.91 -8.74 22.72
CA MET A 585 -3.76 -7.43 23.34
C MET A 585 -3.12 -7.63 24.72
N PRO A 586 -2.09 -6.85 25.10
CA PRO A 586 -1.46 -6.95 26.42
C PRO A 586 -2.43 -6.67 27.59
N GLY A 587 -3.56 -6.02 27.34
CA GLY A 587 -4.63 -5.87 28.33
C GLY A 587 -5.32 -7.19 28.71
N ASP A 588 -5.17 -8.22 27.88
CA ASP A 588 -5.69 -9.57 28.12
C ASP A 588 -4.70 -10.43 28.94
N ILE A 589 -3.47 -9.93 29.15
CA ILE A 589 -2.45 -10.57 29.98
C ILE A 589 -2.60 -10.01 31.41
N PRO A 590 -2.89 -10.85 32.43
CA PRO A 590 -2.98 -10.37 33.81
C PRO A 590 -1.68 -9.68 34.22
N LYS A 591 -1.79 -8.50 34.84
CA LYS A 591 -0.63 -7.83 35.46
C LYS A 591 -0.28 -8.57 36.74
N PHE A 592 0.85 -9.28 36.74
CA PHE A 592 1.40 -9.89 37.93
C PHE A 592 2.36 -8.91 38.60
N GLU A 593 2.10 -8.59 39.86
CA GLU A 593 3.08 -7.92 40.73
C GLU A 593 4.05 -9.00 41.22
N TYR A 594 5.29 -8.97 40.72
CA TYR A 594 6.37 -9.88 41.13
C TYR A 594 7.20 -9.29 42.26
#